data_AF-A0A4U2YDS8-F1
#
_entry.id   AF-A0A4U2YDS8-F1
#
_cell.length_a   1.000
_cell.length_b   1.000
_cell.length_c   1.000
_cell.angle_alpha   90.00
_cell.angle_beta   90.00
_cell.angle_gamma   90.00
#
_symmetry.space_group_name_H-M   'P 1'
#
loop_
_entity.id
_entity.type
_entity.pdbx_description
1 polymer ?
#
loop_
_entity_poly.entity_id
_entity_poly.type
_entity_poly.pdbx_seq_one_letter_code
_entity_poly.pdbx_strand_id
1 'polypeptide(L)'
;MKKQLVALLSATAILASASPSFAATTDVVTTKEAATTDVVTTKEAATTEKSTQQVKPLDDYIRVSLVVNTPYTLSGDDVDIITGSSSNVEIDGKIIKFTAAGTYVIQVNGWFDDDEYIFTVTAK
;
A
#
# COMPACT_ATOMS: atom_id res chain seq x y z
N MET A 1 -46.42 27.10 20.71
CA MET A 1 -45.71 28.38 20.47
C MET A 1 -44.30 28.29 21.03
N LYS A 2 -43.31 28.92 20.35
CA LYS A 2 -41.83 28.95 20.57
C LYS A 2 -41.12 27.68 20.06
N LYS A 3 -40.50 27.60 18.86
CA LYS A 3 -39.40 28.37 18.20
C LYS A 3 -38.13 28.50 19.04
N GLN A 4 -37.10 27.71 18.68
CA GLN A 4 -35.67 28.06 18.51
C GLN A 4 -35.08 26.94 17.63
N LEU A 5 -34.49 27.10 16.43
CA LEU A 5 -33.64 28.10 15.76
C LEU A 5 -32.15 28.05 16.16
N VAL A 6 -31.41 27.22 15.41
CA VAL A 6 -30.06 27.35 14.83
C VAL A 6 -28.91 27.91 15.70
N ALA A 7 -27.82 27.14 15.76
CA ALA A 7 -26.46 27.69 15.73
C ALA A 7 -25.53 26.80 14.90
N LEU A 8 -25.16 27.28 13.71
CA LEU A 8 -23.92 26.90 13.01
C LEU A 8 -22.73 27.30 13.90
N LEU A 9 -21.68 26.49 13.96
CA LEU A 9 -20.32 27.01 14.04
C LEU A 9 -19.36 26.01 13.37
N SER A 10 -18.88 26.39 12.18
CA SER A 10 -17.84 25.70 11.44
C SER A 10 -16.48 25.92 12.13
N ALA A 11 -15.77 24.87 12.48
CA ALA A 11 -14.39 24.95 12.97
C ALA A 11 -13.43 24.67 11.81
N THR A 12 -12.90 25.76 11.24
CA THR A 12 -11.71 25.75 10.39
C THR A 12 -10.47 25.68 11.28
N ALA A 13 -9.59 24.70 11.06
CA ALA A 13 -8.22 24.71 11.60
C ALA A 13 -7.27 24.14 10.53
N ILE A 14 -6.66 25.04 9.75
CA ILE A 14 -5.24 25.46 9.80
C ILE A 14 -4.30 24.46 9.12
N LEU A 15 -3.86 24.94 7.96
CA LEU A 15 -2.76 24.50 7.12
C LEU A 15 -1.43 24.53 7.89
N ALA A 16 -0.69 23.42 7.91
CA ALA A 16 0.72 23.42 8.26
C ALA A 16 1.49 22.62 7.20
N SER A 17 1.88 23.32 6.14
CA SER A 17 2.87 22.87 5.16
C SER A 17 4.26 22.95 5.79
N ALA A 18 4.85 21.81 6.16
CA ALA A 18 6.25 21.75 6.55
C ALA A 18 7.09 21.26 5.35
N SER A 19 7.71 22.22 4.67
CA SER A 19 8.76 21.98 3.67
C SER A 19 10.04 21.49 4.36
N PRO A 20 10.68 20.40 3.95
CA PRO A 20 12.04 20.10 4.38
C PRO A 20 13.04 20.97 3.60
N SER A 21 13.77 21.79 4.35
CA SER A 21 14.94 22.56 3.90
C SER A 21 16.08 21.61 3.50
N PHE A 22 16.62 21.80 2.29
CA PHE A 22 17.86 21.18 1.84
C PHE A 22 19.05 21.89 2.50
N ALA A 23 19.81 21.17 3.33
CA ALA A 23 21.15 21.55 3.71
C ALA A 23 22.13 20.59 3.03
N ALA A 24 22.68 21.03 1.89
CA ALA A 24 23.89 20.46 1.34
C ALA A 24 25.08 21.02 2.13
N THR A 25 25.97 20.16 2.61
CA THR A 25 27.32 20.57 3.00
C THR A 25 28.27 19.45 2.59
N THR A 26 29.02 19.76 1.54
CA THR A 26 30.20 19.04 1.08
C THR A 26 31.32 19.34 2.07
N ASP A 27 32.01 18.32 2.57
CA ASP A 27 33.43 18.45 2.91
C ASP A 27 34.13 17.10 2.74
N VAL A 28 35.09 17.11 1.81
CA VAL A 28 36.09 16.07 1.59
C VAL A 28 37.34 16.50 2.34
N VAL A 29 37.79 15.71 3.33
CA VAL A 29 39.19 15.72 3.75
C VAL A 29 39.66 14.29 4.03
N THR A 30 40.59 13.84 3.19
CA THR A 30 41.44 12.66 3.38
C THR A 30 42.51 12.95 4.42
N THR A 31 42.72 12.05 5.40
CA THR A 31 44.00 11.92 6.09
C THR A 31 44.21 10.49 6.60
N LYS A 32 45.48 10.17 6.81
CA LYS A 32 46.15 8.87 6.69
C LYS A 32 46.47 8.27 8.07
N GLU A 33 46.24 6.95 8.20
CA GLU A 33 46.99 5.92 8.97
C GLU A 33 47.05 5.94 10.52
N ALA A 34 47.04 4.69 11.05
CA ALA A 34 47.53 4.19 12.35
C ALA A 34 46.49 3.87 13.47
N ALA A 35 46.69 2.68 14.03
CA ALA A 35 45.82 1.87 14.88
C ALA A 35 45.60 2.39 16.32
N THR A 36 44.52 1.94 16.98
CA THR A 36 44.49 1.19 18.27
C THR A 36 43.02 0.99 18.74
N THR A 37 42.73 -0.22 19.19
CA THR A 37 41.49 -0.76 19.77
C THR A 37 41.12 -0.08 21.09
N ASP A 38 39.83 0.21 21.34
CA ASP A 38 39.24 0.06 22.68
C ASP A 38 37.69 0.08 22.69
N VAL A 39 37.13 -1.05 23.12
CA VAL A 39 36.05 -1.24 24.12
C VAL A 39 34.66 -0.59 23.89
N VAL A 40 33.74 -1.47 23.46
CA VAL A 40 32.34 -1.66 23.88
C VAL A 40 31.63 -0.45 24.54
N THR A 41 30.61 0.08 23.85
CA THR A 41 29.44 0.65 24.51
C THR A 41 28.19 0.15 23.79
N THR A 42 27.45 -0.70 24.48
CA THR A 42 26.15 -1.24 24.10
C THR A 42 25.18 -0.08 23.89
N LYS A 43 24.76 0.14 22.64
CA LYS A 43 23.56 0.92 22.34
C LYS A 43 22.62 0.04 21.55
N GLU A 44 21.57 -0.37 22.25
CA GLU A 44 20.35 -0.98 21.76
C GLU A 44 19.93 -0.32 20.45
N ALA A 45 20.21 -1.00 19.33
CA ALA A 45 19.67 -0.63 18.04
C ALA A 45 18.25 -1.22 18.00
N ALA A 46 17.27 -0.39 18.33
CA ALA A 46 15.91 -0.63 17.87
C ALA A 46 15.96 -0.60 16.34
N THR A 47 16.03 -1.78 15.73
CA THR A 47 15.84 -1.98 14.30
C THR A 47 14.38 -1.63 13.99
N THR A 48 14.11 -0.35 13.74
CA THR A 48 12.91 0.02 13.01
C THR A 48 13.15 -0.43 11.57
N GLU A 49 12.67 -1.63 11.24
CA GLU A 49 12.51 -2.05 9.86
C GLU A 49 11.63 -1.01 9.18
N LYS A 50 12.29 -0.08 8.47
CA LYS A 50 11.62 0.82 7.55
C LYS A 50 11.14 -0.09 6.43
N SER A 51 9.90 -0.56 6.55
CA SER A 51 9.18 -1.21 5.45
C SER A 51 9.21 -0.24 4.28
N THR A 52 10.14 -0.48 3.36
CA THR A 52 10.13 0.15 2.06
C THR A 52 8.97 -0.48 1.32
N GLN A 53 7.76 0.08 1.48
CA GLN A 53 6.68 -0.21 0.54
C GLN A 53 7.18 0.25 -0.82
N GLN A 54 7.65 -0.73 -1.60
CA GLN A 54 8.03 -0.53 -2.97
C GLN A 54 6.72 -0.32 -3.73
N VAL A 55 6.38 0.94 -3.98
CA VAL A 55 5.14 1.28 -4.67
C VAL A 55 5.29 0.86 -6.12
N LYS A 56 4.59 -0.21 -6.51
CA LYS A 56 4.56 -0.68 -7.90
C LYS A 56 3.92 0.39 -8.79
N PRO A 57 4.50 0.72 -9.95
CA PRO A 57 3.89 1.62 -10.92
C PRO A 57 2.48 1.14 -11.28
N LEU A 58 1.54 2.08 -11.42
CA LEU A 58 0.13 1.77 -11.70
C LEU A 58 -0.09 1.06 -13.07
N ASP A 59 0.91 1.10 -13.95
CA ASP A 59 0.88 0.46 -15.27
C ASP A 59 1.23 -1.04 -15.24
N ASP A 60 1.81 -1.53 -14.14
CA ASP A 60 2.18 -2.95 -13.99
C ASP A 60 1.01 -3.82 -13.48
N TYR A 61 -0.20 -3.24 -13.41
CA TYR A 61 -1.40 -3.93 -12.94
C TYR A 61 -2.27 -4.39 -14.10
N ILE A 62 -2.74 -5.63 -14.04
CA ILE A 62 -3.70 -6.18 -14.99
C ILE A 62 -5.09 -5.69 -14.61
N ARG A 63 -5.68 -4.83 -15.43
CA ARG A 63 -7.01 -4.25 -15.16
C ARG A 63 -8.10 -5.06 -15.82
N VAL A 64 -9.11 -5.45 -15.04
CA VAL A 64 -10.22 -6.27 -15.51
C VAL A 64 -11.55 -5.66 -15.06
N SER A 65 -12.48 -5.50 -16.01
CA SER A 65 -13.86 -5.09 -15.72
C SER A 65 -14.79 -6.30 -15.81
N LEU A 66 -15.54 -6.56 -14.75
CA LEU A 66 -16.44 -7.72 -14.65
C LEU A 66 -17.82 -7.29 -14.14
N VAL A 67 -18.84 -8.08 -14.46
CA VAL A 67 -20.14 -8.00 -13.79
C VAL A 67 -20.15 -8.97 -12.62
N VAL A 68 -20.85 -8.62 -11.54
CA VAL A 68 -21.07 -9.53 -10.39
C VAL A 68 -21.48 -10.93 -10.85
N ASN A 69 -20.95 -11.95 -10.18
CA ASN A 69 -21.11 -13.38 -10.47
C ASN A 69 -20.56 -13.86 -11.82
N THR A 70 -19.74 -13.05 -12.50
CA THR A 70 -19.04 -13.49 -13.72
C THR A 70 -17.70 -14.12 -13.34
N PRO A 71 -17.43 -15.38 -13.70
CA PRO A 71 -16.15 -16.03 -13.42
C PRO A 71 -15.05 -15.46 -14.32
N TYR A 72 -13.83 -15.41 -13.78
CA TYR A 72 -12.61 -15.01 -14.50
C TYR A 72 -11.48 -16.00 -14.18
N THR A 73 -10.62 -16.28 -15.16
CA THR A 73 -9.48 -17.20 -14.98
C THR A 73 -8.20 -16.41 -14.76
N LEU A 74 -7.58 -16.59 -13.60
CA LEU A 74 -6.30 -16.01 -13.21
C LEU A 74 -5.12 -16.76 -13.86
N SER A 75 -3.93 -16.16 -13.85
CA SER A 75 -2.69 -16.79 -14.31
C SER A 75 -2.28 -17.99 -13.43
N GLY A 76 -2.60 -17.94 -12.13
CA GLY A 76 -2.29 -18.93 -11.10
C GLY A 76 -3.44 -19.20 -10.14
N ASP A 77 -3.23 -20.12 -9.21
CA ASP A 77 -4.19 -20.59 -8.20
C ASP A 77 -3.81 -20.21 -6.77
N ASP A 78 -2.56 -19.88 -6.51
CA ASP A 78 -2.13 -19.29 -5.24
C ASP A 78 -2.35 -17.77 -5.28
N VAL A 79 -3.27 -17.28 -4.43
CA VAL A 79 -3.79 -15.92 -4.53
C VAL A 79 -3.97 -15.27 -3.18
N ASP A 80 -3.61 -13.99 -3.11
CA ASP A 80 -3.81 -13.13 -1.97
C ASP A 80 -4.77 -11.98 -2.31
N ILE A 81 -5.73 -11.73 -1.43
CA ILE A 81 -6.66 -10.61 -1.54
C ILE A 81 -6.04 -9.41 -0.83
N ILE A 82 -5.45 -8.51 -1.60
CA ILE A 82 -4.77 -7.31 -1.09
C ILE A 82 -5.80 -6.25 -0.67
N THR A 83 -6.88 -6.09 -1.43
CA THR A 83 -7.96 -5.14 -1.13
C THR A 83 -9.32 -5.70 -1.53
N GLY A 84 -10.33 -5.39 -0.71
CA GLY A 84 -11.70 -5.86 -0.88
C GLY A 84 -12.10 -6.85 0.23
N SER A 85 -13.39 -7.15 0.33
CA SER A 85 -13.86 -8.12 1.32
C SER A 85 -13.68 -9.53 0.78
N SER A 86 -12.87 -10.36 1.45
CA SER A 86 -12.70 -11.78 1.10
C SER A 86 -14.00 -12.56 1.17
N SER A 87 -14.97 -12.13 1.99
CA SER A 87 -16.33 -12.70 2.03
C SER A 87 -17.09 -12.60 0.69
N ASN A 88 -16.68 -11.68 -0.18
CA ASN A 88 -17.34 -11.41 -1.46
C ASN A 88 -16.58 -12.01 -2.64
N VAL A 89 -15.56 -12.83 -2.37
CA VAL A 89 -14.70 -13.44 -3.37
C VAL A 89 -14.80 -14.95 -3.22
N GLU A 90 -15.19 -15.62 -4.29
CA GLU A 90 -15.15 -17.08 -4.41
C GLU A 90 -13.97 -17.46 -5.30
N ILE A 91 -13.12 -18.36 -4.81
CA ILE A 91 -11.94 -18.88 -5.52
C ILE A 91 -12.07 -20.40 -5.61
N ASP A 92 -11.96 -20.93 -6.82
CA ASP A 92 -11.92 -22.35 -7.12
C ASP A 92 -10.74 -22.63 -8.09
N GLY A 93 -9.60 -23.00 -7.51
CA GLY A 93 -8.33 -23.07 -8.22
C GLY A 93 -7.99 -21.72 -8.87
N LYS A 94 -7.90 -21.69 -10.19
CA LYS A 94 -7.59 -20.47 -10.97
C LYS A 94 -8.81 -19.60 -11.26
N ILE A 95 -10.02 -20.05 -10.92
CA ILE A 95 -11.25 -19.34 -11.22
C ILE A 95 -11.61 -18.45 -10.04
N ILE A 96 -11.77 -17.15 -10.31
CA ILE A 96 -12.24 -16.17 -9.34
C ILE A 96 -13.61 -15.64 -9.75
N LYS A 97 -14.48 -15.42 -8.77
CA LYS A 97 -15.81 -14.82 -8.96
C LYS A 97 -16.12 -13.88 -7.81
N PHE A 98 -16.72 -12.74 -8.14
CA PHE A 98 -17.09 -11.73 -7.15
C PHE A 98 -18.61 -11.71 -6.94
N THR A 99 -19.06 -11.80 -5.69
CA THR A 99 -20.49 -11.82 -5.33
C THR A 99 -21.06 -10.43 -5.04
N ALA A 100 -20.20 -9.42 -4.90
CA ALA A 100 -20.59 -8.03 -4.70
C ALA A 100 -19.79 -7.08 -5.61
N ALA A 101 -20.43 -5.98 -6.01
CA ALA A 101 -19.79 -4.91 -6.75
C ALA A 101 -18.73 -4.20 -5.91
N GLY A 102 -17.70 -3.65 -6.56
CA GLY A 102 -16.59 -2.99 -5.90
C GLY A 102 -15.29 -3.06 -6.67
N THR A 103 -14.24 -2.51 -6.08
CA THR A 103 -12.88 -2.65 -6.59
C THR A 103 -12.10 -3.62 -5.72
N TYR A 104 -11.50 -4.62 -6.34
CA TYR A 104 -10.70 -5.65 -5.66
C TYR A 104 -9.30 -5.65 -6.24
N VAL A 105 -8.30 -5.82 -5.36
CA VAL A 105 -6.91 -6.01 -5.76
C VAL A 105 -6.50 -7.40 -5.34
N ILE A 106 -6.10 -8.21 -6.31
CA ILE A 106 -5.74 -9.63 -6.14
C ILE A 106 -4.30 -9.80 -6.61
N GLN A 107 -3.47 -10.36 -5.77
CA GLN A 107 -2.12 -10.80 -6.12
C GLN A 107 -2.18 -12.30 -6.41
N VAL A 108 -1.56 -12.73 -7.49
CA VAL A 108 -1.33 -14.13 -7.81
C VAL A 108 0.15 -14.40 -7.57
N ASN A 109 0.43 -15.30 -6.64
CA ASN A 109 1.79 -15.62 -6.25
C ASN A 109 2.43 -16.52 -7.31
N GLY A 110 3.49 -16.00 -7.94
CA GLY A 110 4.24 -16.72 -8.95
C GLY A 110 5.56 -17.26 -8.41
N TRP A 111 6.19 -18.16 -9.15
CA TRP A 111 7.52 -18.66 -8.77
C TRP A 111 8.61 -17.60 -8.96
N PHE A 112 8.50 -16.81 -10.04
CA PHE A 112 9.52 -15.83 -10.43
C PHE A 112 9.07 -14.40 -10.16
N ASP A 113 7.82 -14.08 -10.49
CA ASP A 113 7.21 -12.78 -10.33
C ASP A 113 5.73 -12.95 -9.99
N ASP A 114 5.19 -12.00 -9.23
CA ASP A 114 3.78 -11.97 -8.87
C ASP A 114 2.98 -11.11 -9.85
N ASP A 115 1.78 -11.60 -10.21
CA ASP A 115 0.84 -10.84 -11.02
C ASP A 115 -0.15 -10.10 -10.12
N GLU A 116 -0.40 -8.82 -10.39
CA GLU A 116 -1.35 -8.03 -9.63
C GLU A 116 -2.52 -7.57 -10.51
N TYR A 117 -3.72 -7.93 -10.09
CA TYR A 117 -4.96 -7.67 -10.79
C TYR A 117 -5.78 -6.60 -10.08
N ILE A 118 -6.28 -5.62 -10.84
CA ILE A 118 -7.30 -4.67 -10.38
C ILE A 118 -8.62 -5.02 -11.05
N PHE A 119 -9.54 -5.57 -10.27
CA PHE A 119 -10.89 -5.86 -10.71
C PHE A 119 -11.83 -4.70 -10.40
N THR A 120 -12.50 -4.19 -11.43
CA THR A 120 -13.64 -3.29 -11.28
C THR A 120 -14.92 -4.07 -11.54
N VAL A 121 -15.64 -4.41 -10.48
CA VAL A 121 -16.84 -5.25 -10.52
C VAL A 121 -18.08 -4.37 -10.43
N THR A 122 -18.92 -4.42 -11.46
CA THR A 122 -20.18 -3.66 -11.51
C THR A 122 -21.39 -4.55 -11.22
N ALA A 123 -22.41 -3.98 -10.58
CA ALA A 123 -23.71 -4.64 -10.48
C ALA A 123 -24.32 -4.84 -11.88
N LYS A 124 -25.18 -5.84 -12.00
CA LYS A 124 -25.91 -6.14 -13.24
C LYS A 124 -27.07 -5.17 -13.46
#